data_AF-A0A3Q8T7A1-F1
#
_entry.id   AF-A0A3Q8T7A1-F1
#
_cell.length_a   1.000
_cell.length_b   1.000
_cell.length_c   1.000
_cell.angle_alpha   90.00
_cell.angle_beta   90.00
_cell.angle_gamma   90.00
#
_symmetry.space_group_name_H-M   'P 1'
#
loop_
_entity.id
_entity.type
_entity.pdbx_description
1 polymer ?
#
loop_
_entity_poly.entity_id
_entity_poly.type
_entity_poly.pdbx_seq_one_letter_code
_entity_poly.pdbx_strand_id
1 'polypeptide(L)'
;MVKFDDYLPGDKNTSHKLKEILRVNHAGEYGAKRIYEGQLKTLGDNPEIKHMYNQELEHLQFFEQELIKHNVRPSILSPLWHIGGYMLGRATSLLGEKAAMACTEAVEEVIDEHYSEQIEELKNYAPALSAKLEQFRQEELEHRDLARKEGATEAPCYSLLNAGIKTLSKIAIRIAKKY
;
A
#
# COMPACT_ATOMS: atom_id res chain seq x y z
N MET A 1 6.25 20.99 -39.34
CA MET A 1 7.51 20.61 -38.66
C MET A 1 7.10 19.85 -37.41
N VAL A 2 7.18 18.51 -37.46
CA VAL A 2 6.84 17.65 -36.32
C VAL A 2 7.92 17.87 -35.27
N LYS A 3 7.55 18.39 -34.10
CA LYS A 3 8.45 18.36 -32.94
C LYS A 3 8.52 16.91 -32.50
N PHE A 4 9.66 16.27 -32.71
CA PHE A 4 9.97 15.04 -32.00
C PHE A 4 10.16 15.46 -30.54
N ASP A 5 9.40 14.85 -29.62
CA ASP A 5 9.69 15.00 -28.20
C ASP A 5 11.11 14.47 -27.97
N ASP A 6 11.98 15.27 -27.34
CA ASP A 6 13.42 15.02 -27.11
C ASP A 6 13.67 13.90 -26.08
N TYR A 7 12.98 12.76 -26.20
CA TYR A 7 13.13 11.62 -25.29
C TYR A 7 14.06 10.55 -25.88
N LEU A 8 15.13 10.21 -25.16
CA LEU A 8 16.00 9.10 -25.52
C LEU A 8 15.48 7.77 -24.93
N PRO A 9 15.79 6.62 -25.55
CA PRO A 9 15.54 5.32 -24.95
C PRO A 9 16.19 5.20 -23.57
N GLY A 10 15.38 5.14 -22.51
CA GLY A 10 15.83 5.10 -21.11
C GLY A 10 15.39 6.30 -20.26
N ASP A 11 14.98 7.39 -20.90
CA ASP A 11 14.47 8.57 -20.20
C ASP A 11 13.06 8.31 -19.65
N LYS A 12 12.88 8.53 -18.34
CA LYS A 12 11.58 8.40 -17.68
C LYS A 12 10.71 9.61 -18.03
N ASN A 13 9.86 9.48 -19.04
CA ASN A 13 8.82 10.48 -19.27
C ASN A 13 7.70 10.38 -18.22
N THR A 14 6.86 11.42 -18.15
CA THR A 14 5.71 11.48 -17.25
C THR A 14 4.79 10.26 -17.38
N SER A 15 4.66 9.70 -18.60
CA SER A 15 3.88 8.48 -18.83
C SER A 15 4.51 7.25 -18.16
N HIS A 16 5.83 7.09 -18.22
CA HIS A 16 6.54 5.99 -17.55
C HIS A 16 6.37 6.05 -16.03
N LYS A 17 6.57 7.24 -15.45
CA LYS A 17 6.39 7.47 -14.00
C LYS A 17 4.98 7.20 -13.53
N LEU A 18 3.97 7.66 -14.27
CA LEU A 18 2.58 7.36 -13.96
C LEU A 18 2.32 5.84 -13.96
N LYS A 19 2.87 5.10 -14.91
CA LYS A 19 2.75 3.62 -14.93
C LYS A 19 3.43 2.96 -13.74
N GLU A 20 4.58 3.46 -13.29
CA GLU A 20 5.26 2.96 -12.08
C GLU A 20 4.39 3.22 -10.84
N ILE A 21 3.85 4.44 -10.69
CA ILE A 21 2.98 4.83 -9.58
C ILE A 21 1.72 3.97 -9.51
N LEU A 22 0.98 3.85 -10.62
CA LEU A 22 -0.25 3.06 -10.64
C LEU A 22 0.00 1.57 -10.33
N ARG A 23 1.12 1.01 -10.82
CA ARG A 23 1.49 -0.38 -10.56
C ARG A 23 1.85 -0.62 -9.11
N VAL A 24 2.67 0.26 -8.52
CA VAL A 24 3.12 0.08 -7.14
C VAL A 24 1.98 0.27 -6.16
N ASN A 25 1.08 1.23 -6.38
CA ASN A 25 -0.07 1.43 -5.51
C ASN A 25 -1.03 0.25 -5.60
N HIS A 26 -1.41 -0.19 -6.80
CA HIS A 26 -2.22 -1.41 -6.93
C HIS A 26 -1.57 -2.63 -6.24
N ALA A 27 -0.24 -2.78 -6.34
CA ALA A 27 0.45 -3.86 -5.64
C ALA A 27 0.44 -3.70 -4.10
N GLY A 28 0.54 -2.45 -3.63
CA GLY A 28 0.40 -2.06 -2.22
C GLY A 28 -0.99 -2.42 -1.70
N GLU A 29 -2.04 -1.88 -2.33
CA GLU A 29 -3.43 -2.13 -1.92
C GLU A 29 -3.77 -3.62 -1.94
N TYR A 30 -3.34 -4.31 -3.00
CA TYR A 30 -3.54 -5.75 -3.09
C TYR A 30 -2.81 -6.49 -1.96
N GLY A 31 -1.62 -6.04 -1.57
CA GLY A 31 -0.89 -6.56 -0.42
C GLY A 31 -1.62 -6.32 0.90
N ALA A 32 -2.10 -5.11 1.13
CA ALA A 32 -2.83 -4.69 2.33
C ALA A 32 -4.15 -5.46 2.48
N LYS A 33 -4.94 -5.58 1.40
CA LYS A 33 -6.12 -6.48 1.34
C LYS A 33 -5.78 -7.89 1.84
N ARG A 34 -4.65 -8.45 1.38
CA ARG A 34 -4.22 -9.80 1.77
C ARG A 34 -3.80 -9.88 3.22
N ILE A 35 -3.14 -8.84 3.76
CA ILE A 35 -2.81 -8.74 5.18
C ILE A 35 -4.09 -8.81 6.02
N TYR A 36 -5.08 -7.96 5.73
CA TYR A 36 -6.35 -7.97 6.44
C TYR A 36 -7.10 -9.31 6.34
N GLU A 37 -7.13 -9.95 5.17
CA GLU A 37 -7.70 -11.30 5.03
C GLU A 37 -6.98 -12.34 5.92
N GLY A 38 -5.66 -12.23 6.06
CA GLY A 38 -4.86 -13.06 6.97
C GLY A 38 -5.18 -12.78 8.44
N GLN A 39 -5.36 -11.51 8.78
CA GLN A 39 -5.73 -11.08 10.14
C GLN A 39 -7.12 -11.57 10.52
N LEU A 40 -8.15 -11.27 9.71
CA LEU A 40 -9.54 -11.70 9.90
C LEU A 40 -9.67 -13.23 9.94
N LYS A 41 -8.82 -13.97 9.21
CA LYS A 41 -8.83 -15.43 9.29
C LYS A 41 -8.48 -15.93 10.70
N THR A 42 -7.65 -15.20 11.44
CA THR A 42 -7.13 -15.60 12.75
C THR A 42 -7.93 -15.00 13.89
N LEU A 43 -8.23 -13.71 13.80
CA LEU A 43 -8.92 -12.94 14.85
C LEU A 43 -10.45 -12.98 14.71
N GLY A 44 -10.96 -13.47 13.58
CA GLY A 44 -12.40 -13.61 13.35
C GLY A 44 -13.08 -12.29 13.04
N ASP A 45 -14.22 -12.04 13.69
CA ASP A 45 -15.09 -10.89 13.44
C ASP A 45 -14.66 -9.65 14.24
N ASN A 46 -13.39 -9.23 14.07
CA ASN A 46 -12.89 -8.00 14.67
C ASN A 46 -13.43 -6.79 13.86
N PRO A 47 -14.25 -5.90 14.46
CA PRO A 47 -14.92 -4.83 13.72
C PRO A 47 -13.96 -3.76 13.19
N GLU A 48 -12.88 -3.46 13.91
CA GLU A 48 -11.87 -2.48 13.52
C GLU A 48 -11.10 -2.96 12.28
N ILE A 49 -10.65 -4.22 12.28
CA ILE A 49 -9.97 -4.83 11.13
C ILE A 49 -10.92 -4.94 9.94
N LYS A 50 -12.20 -5.27 10.16
CA LYS A 50 -13.20 -5.27 9.08
C LYS A 50 -13.44 -3.88 8.49
N HIS A 51 -13.45 -2.85 9.32
CA HIS A 51 -13.61 -1.47 8.87
C HIS A 51 -12.45 -1.08 7.94
N MET A 52 -11.21 -1.25 8.38
CA MET A 52 -10.02 -0.96 7.58
C MET A 52 -9.98 -1.80 6.29
N TYR A 53 -10.28 -3.10 6.39
CA TYR A 53 -10.39 -4.00 5.24
C TYR A 53 -11.38 -3.51 4.19
N ASN A 54 -12.53 -2.97 4.59
CA ASN A 54 -13.53 -2.50 3.63
C ASN A 54 -13.07 -1.23 2.90
N GLN A 55 -12.38 -0.31 3.59
CA GLN A 55 -11.78 0.87 2.94
C GLN A 55 -10.69 0.46 1.94
N GLU A 56 -9.85 -0.48 2.33
CA GLU A 56 -8.81 -1.07 1.46
C GLU A 56 -9.38 -1.68 0.17
N LEU A 57 -10.57 -2.30 0.23
CA LEU A 57 -11.24 -2.78 -0.99
C LEU A 57 -11.64 -1.64 -1.94
N GLU A 58 -12.03 -0.48 -1.41
CA GLU A 58 -12.35 0.70 -2.22
C GLU A 58 -11.08 1.28 -2.86
N HIS A 59 -9.97 1.29 -2.13
CA HIS A 59 -8.66 1.73 -2.64
C HIS A 59 -8.18 0.84 -3.76
N LEU A 60 -8.18 -0.47 -3.55
CA LEU A 60 -7.82 -1.45 -4.57
C LEU A 60 -8.68 -1.30 -5.82
N GLN A 61 -10.00 -1.18 -5.65
CA GLN A 61 -10.92 -1.01 -6.76
C GLN A 61 -10.61 0.27 -7.58
N PHE A 62 -10.25 1.36 -6.91
CA PHE A 62 -9.83 2.58 -7.58
C PHE A 62 -8.59 2.35 -8.44
N PHE A 63 -7.55 1.71 -7.92
CA PHE A 63 -6.33 1.46 -8.70
C PHE A 63 -6.52 0.42 -9.80
N GLU A 64 -7.38 -0.59 -9.62
CA GLU A 64 -7.76 -1.51 -10.71
C GLU A 64 -8.38 -0.74 -11.89
N GLN A 65 -9.24 0.24 -11.61
CA GLN A 65 -9.83 1.09 -12.65
C GLN A 65 -8.78 1.98 -13.32
N GLU A 66 -7.88 2.59 -12.55
CA GLU A 66 -6.80 3.42 -13.12
C GLU A 66 -5.81 2.59 -13.95
N LEU A 67 -5.49 1.34 -13.55
CA LEU A 67 -4.68 0.44 -14.36
C LEU A 67 -5.32 0.17 -15.73
N ILE A 68 -6.63 -0.14 -15.76
CA ILE A 68 -7.37 -0.37 -17.01
C ILE A 68 -7.36 0.89 -17.87
N LYS A 69 -7.74 2.04 -17.30
CA LYS A 69 -7.83 3.33 -17.98
C LYS A 69 -6.52 3.76 -18.60
N HIS A 70 -5.39 3.49 -17.94
CA HIS A 70 -4.06 3.87 -18.42
C HIS A 70 -3.34 2.75 -19.17
N ASN A 71 -4.01 1.62 -19.43
CA ASN A 71 -3.46 0.42 -20.08
C ASN A 71 -2.13 -0.04 -19.43
N VAL A 72 -2.15 -0.12 -18.10
CA VAL A 72 -1.02 -0.51 -17.26
C VAL A 72 -1.27 -1.93 -16.76
N ARG A 73 -0.27 -2.80 -16.91
CA ARG A 73 -0.33 -4.14 -16.34
C ARG A 73 -0.02 -4.10 -14.83
N PRO A 74 -0.72 -4.92 -14.01
CA PRO A 74 -0.33 -5.17 -12.64
C PRO A 74 1.12 -5.68 -12.54
N SER A 75 1.69 -5.60 -11.34
CA SER A 75 3.02 -6.14 -11.06
C SER A 75 3.09 -7.62 -11.39
N ILE A 76 4.16 -8.06 -12.06
CA ILE A 76 4.39 -9.50 -12.28
C ILE A 76 4.59 -10.26 -10.96
N LEU A 77 4.88 -9.53 -9.87
CA LEU A 77 5.07 -10.05 -8.53
C LEU A 77 3.77 -10.16 -7.73
N SER A 78 2.60 -9.89 -8.33
CA SER A 78 1.29 -10.11 -7.69
C SER A 78 1.15 -11.47 -6.99
N PRO A 79 1.65 -12.61 -7.51
CA PRO A 79 1.61 -13.88 -6.78
C PRO A 79 2.41 -13.87 -5.48
N LEU A 80 3.53 -13.15 -5.44
CA LEU A 80 4.34 -12.99 -4.23
C LEU A 80 3.59 -12.13 -3.20
N TRP A 81 2.98 -11.04 -3.62
CA TRP A 81 2.16 -10.17 -2.75
C TRP A 81 0.94 -10.92 -2.21
N HIS A 82 0.32 -11.77 -3.03
CA HIS A 82 -0.82 -12.60 -2.65
C HIS A 82 -0.53 -13.50 -1.43
N ILE A 83 0.61 -14.18 -1.48
CA ILE A 83 1.02 -15.13 -0.43
C ILE A 83 1.65 -14.36 0.74
N GLY A 84 2.56 -13.42 0.44
CA GLY A 84 3.32 -12.67 1.43
C GLY A 84 2.43 -11.83 2.34
N GLY A 85 1.50 -11.05 1.78
CA GLY A 85 0.58 -10.22 2.57
C GLY A 85 -0.28 -11.08 3.49
N TYR A 86 -0.88 -12.15 2.95
CA TYR A 86 -1.71 -13.07 3.73
C TYR A 86 -0.94 -13.76 4.87
N MET A 87 0.26 -14.24 4.58
CA MET A 87 1.11 -14.88 5.59
C MET A 87 1.56 -13.88 6.66
N LEU A 88 1.90 -12.64 6.28
CA LEU A 88 2.25 -11.60 7.22
C LEU A 88 1.09 -11.30 8.18
N GLY A 89 -0.09 -11.00 7.65
CA GLY A 89 -1.27 -10.69 8.47
C GLY A 89 -1.71 -11.86 9.36
N ARG A 90 -1.64 -13.08 8.84
CA ARG A 90 -1.93 -14.29 9.63
C ARG A 90 -0.89 -14.53 10.71
N ALA A 91 0.40 -14.40 10.40
CA ALA A 91 1.47 -14.64 11.36
C ALA A 91 1.46 -13.63 12.51
N THR A 92 1.27 -12.35 12.21
CA THR A 92 1.18 -11.31 13.24
C THR A 92 -0.05 -11.49 14.11
N SER A 93 -1.18 -11.89 13.52
CA SER A 93 -2.39 -12.19 14.29
C SER A 93 -2.28 -13.43 15.18
N LEU A 94 -1.50 -14.42 14.79
CA LEU A 94 -1.20 -15.58 15.65
C LEU A 94 -0.40 -15.20 16.89
N LEU A 95 0.34 -14.08 16.85
CA LEU A 95 1.02 -13.50 18.01
C LEU A 95 0.09 -12.64 18.89
N GLY A 96 -1.16 -12.44 18.44
CA GLY A 96 -2.20 -11.70 19.15
C GLY A 96 -2.66 -10.44 18.42
N GLU A 97 -3.78 -9.90 18.86
CA GLU A 97 -4.44 -8.73 18.29
C GLU A 97 -3.54 -7.50 18.24
N LYS A 98 -2.82 -7.21 19.33
CA LYS A 98 -1.86 -6.09 19.39
C LYS A 98 -0.75 -6.21 18.35
N ALA A 99 -0.28 -7.42 18.07
CA ALA A 99 0.73 -7.66 17.04
C ALA A 99 0.16 -7.51 15.62
N ALA A 100 -1.12 -7.87 15.41
CA ALA A 100 -1.83 -7.54 14.17
C ALA A 100 -1.94 -6.02 13.98
N MET A 101 -2.32 -5.28 15.02
CA MET A 101 -2.37 -3.81 14.97
C MET A 101 -0.98 -3.19 14.76
N ALA A 102 0.08 -3.73 15.37
CA ALA A 102 1.45 -3.31 15.10
C ALA A 102 1.87 -3.54 13.64
N CYS A 103 1.35 -4.59 13.00
CA CYS A 103 1.54 -4.83 11.58
C CYS A 103 0.86 -3.75 10.74
N THR A 104 -0.40 -3.46 11.02
CA THR A 104 -1.17 -2.39 10.35
C THR A 104 -0.46 -1.06 10.50
N GLU A 105 -0.16 -0.63 11.73
CA GLU A 105 0.56 0.62 12.00
C GLU A 105 1.87 0.72 11.18
N ALA A 106 2.68 -0.34 11.18
CA ALA A 106 3.96 -0.35 10.49
C ALA A 106 3.82 -0.26 8.97
N VAL A 107 2.77 -0.86 8.40
CA VAL A 107 2.47 -0.77 6.96
C VAL A 107 1.99 0.64 6.62
N GLU A 108 1.04 1.18 7.38
CA GLU A 108 0.47 2.51 7.12
C GLU A 108 1.47 3.65 7.25
N GLU A 109 2.45 3.54 8.14
CA GLU A 109 3.55 4.52 8.20
C GLU A 109 4.41 4.51 6.92
N VAL A 110 4.56 3.36 6.27
CA VAL A 110 5.27 3.28 4.99
C VAL A 110 4.41 3.78 3.85
N ILE A 111 3.10 3.53 3.88
CA ILE A 111 2.16 4.01 2.87
C ILE A 111 2.02 5.54 2.95
N ASP A 112 1.94 6.14 4.14
CA ASP A 112 1.95 7.61 4.34
C ASP A 112 3.17 8.27 3.71
N GLU A 113 4.38 7.75 4.00
CA GLU A 113 5.62 8.22 3.37
C GLU A 113 5.52 8.08 1.83
N HIS A 114 5.01 6.94 1.35
CA HIS A 114 4.94 6.66 -0.07
C HIS A 114 3.95 7.57 -0.82
N TYR A 115 2.75 7.77 -0.29
CA TYR A 115 1.75 8.66 -0.87
C TYR A 115 2.22 10.12 -0.83
N SER A 116 2.84 10.56 0.27
CA SER A 116 3.41 11.92 0.36
C SER A 116 4.37 12.21 -0.79
N GLU A 117 5.28 11.28 -1.09
CA GLU A 117 6.20 11.41 -2.23
C GLU A 117 5.47 11.50 -3.58
N GLN A 118 4.47 10.64 -3.80
CA GLN A 118 3.73 10.58 -5.06
C GLN A 118 2.83 11.79 -5.27
N ILE A 119 2.20 12.31 -4.22
CA ILE A 119 1.35 13.51 -4.27
C ILE A 119 2.16 14.70 -4.76
N GLU A 120 3.35 14.91 -4.17
CA GLU A 120 4.27 15.96 -4.58
C GLU A 120 4.74 15.79 -6.03
N GLU A 121 4.95 14.55 -6.47
CA GLU A 121 5.30 14.25 -7.86
C GLU A 121 4.13 14.54 -8.82
N LEU A 122 2.90 14.15 -8.47
CA LEU A 122 1.74 14.18 -9.35
C LEU A 122 1.03 15.54 -9.41
N LYS A 123 1.15 16.41 -8.39
CA LYS A 123 0.32 17.63 -8.25
C LYS A 123 0.27 18.53 -9.48
N ASN A 124 1.35 18.57 -10.27
CA ASN A 124 1.46 19.47 -11.43
C ASN A 124 0.98 18.85 -12.75
N TYR A 125 0.92 17.51 -12.87
CA TYR A 125 0.62 16.85 -14.15
C TYR A 125 -0.52 15.82 -14.08
N ALA A 126 -0.92 15.38 -12.88
CA ALA A 126 -2.07 14.51 -12.65
C ALA A 126 -2.80 14.93 -11.35
N PRO A 127 -3.33 16.17 -11.28
CA PRO A 127 -3.89 16.73 -10.04
C PRO A 127 -5.09 15.94 -9.50
N ALA A 128 -5.90 15.33 -10.38
CA ALA A 128 -7.01 14.48 -9.95
C ALA A 128 -6.55 13.21 -9.22
N LEU A 129 -5.49 12.55 -9.73
CA LEU A 129 -4.90 11.40 -9.06
C LEU A 129 -4.21 11.82 -7.76
N SER A 130 -3.48 12.94 -7.78
CA SER A 130 -2.88 13.53 -6.58
C SER A 130 -3.90 13.79 -5.47
N ALA A 131 -5.05 14.38 -5.81
CA ALA A 131 -6.11 14.63 -4.83
C ALA A 131 -6.71 13.33 -4.27
N LYS A 132 -6.82 12.30 -5.11
CA LYS A 132 -7.31 10.99 -4.65
C LYS A 132 -6.32 10.28 -3.74
N LEU A 133 -5.01 10.38 -4.02
CA LEU A 133 -3.97 9.88 -3.13
C LEU A 133 -3.96 10.61 -1.79
N GLU A 134 -4.20 11.93 -1.75
CA GLU A 134 -4.31 12.65 -0.48
C GLU A 134 -5.51 12.15 0.34
N GLN A 135 -6.64 11.83 -0.32
CA GLN A 135 -7.78 11.21 0.36
C GLN A 135 -7.38 9.87 0.99
N PHE A 136 -6.80 8.96 0.20
CA PHE A 136 -6.40 7.63 0.70
C PHE A 136 -5.36 7.74 1.81
N ARG A 137 -4.37 8.62 1.64
CA ARG A 137 -3.39 8.93 2.68
C ARG A 137 -4.03 9.34 4.01
N GLN A 138 -5.08 10.16 3.97
CA GLN A 138 -5.78 10.54 5.20
C GLN A 138 -6.51 9.35 5.83
N GLU A 139 -7.08 8.46 5.03
CA GLU A 139 -7.70 7.21 5.48
C GLU A 139 -6.65 6.26 6.09
N GLU A 140 -5.44 6.13 5.52
CA GLU A 140 -4.36 5.34 6.12
C GLU A 140 -3.85 5.91 7.44
N LEU A 141 -3.82 7.23 7.57
CA LEU A 141 -3.48 7.88 8.83
C LEU A 141 -4.51 7.54 9.92
N GLU A 142 -5.79 7.46 9.54
CA GLU A 142 -6.86 7.00 10.44
C GLU A 142 -6.68 5.53 10.83
N HIS A 143 -6.30 4.66 9.90
CA HIS A 143 -6.00 3.25 10.18
C HIS A 143 -4.82 3.10 11.14
N ARG A 144 -3.73 3.83 10.90
CA ARG A 144 -2.55 3.85 11.78
C ARG A 144 -2.93 4.29 13.19
N ASP A 145 -3.68 5.37 13.30
CA ASP A 145 -4.04 5.96 14.59
C ASP A 145 -5.05 5.06 15.34
N LEU A 146 -5.95 4.39 14.62
CA LEU A 146 -6.81 3.33 15.16
C LEU A 146 -5.97 2.15 15.67
N ALA A 147 -5.02 1.65 14.88
CA ALA A 147 -4.14 0.55 15.28
C ALA A 147 -3.37 0.89 16.57
N ARG A 148 -2.87 2.13 16.69
CA ARG A 148 -2.24 2.63 17.92
C ARG A 148 -3.20 2.63 19.11
N LYS A 149 -4.42 3.10 18.90
CA LYS A 149 -5.47 3.12 19.92
C LYS A 149 -5.85 1.71 20.40
N GLU A 150 -5.86 0.74 19.49
CA GLU A 150 -6.10 -0.68 19.77
C GLU A 150 -4.84 -1.41 20.29
N GLY A 151 -3.81 -0.67 20.69
CA GLY A 151 -2.66 -1.21 21.43
C GLY A 151 -1.54 -1.76 20.56
N ALA A 152 -1.37 -1.30 19.32
CA ALA A 152 -0.22 -1.66 18.47
C ALA A 152 1.13 -1.53 19.21
N THR A 153 1.34 -0.43 19.92
CA THR A 153 2.59 -0.14 20.66
C THR A 153 2.83 -1.05 21.86
N GLU A 154 1.80 -1.81 22.27
CA GLU A 154 1.84 -2.78 23.35
C GLU A 154 2.11 -4.21 22.86
N ALA A 155 2.37 -4.39 21.56
CA ALA A 155 2.70 -5.69 20.99
C ALA A 155 4.00 -6.27 21.56
N PRO A 156 4.11 -7.61 21.68
CA PRO A 156 5.37 -8.26 22.05
C PRO A 156 6.49 -7.87 21.10
N CYS A 157 7.63 -7.43 21.64
CA CYS A 157 8.78 -6.98 20.85
C CYS A 157 8.43 -5.90 19.81
N TYR A 158 7.46 -5.02 20.11
CA TYR A 158 6.90 -4.01 19.20
C TYR A 158 7.94 -3.34 18.31
N SER A 159 9.01 -2.77 18.88
CA SER A 159 10.00 -2.03 18.09
C SER A 159 10.70 -2.89 17.03
N LEU A 160 10.98 -4.16 17.33
CA LEU A 160 11.58 -5.09 16.36
C LEU A 160 10.56 -5.48 15.28
N LEU A 161 9.32 -5.76 15.68
CA LEU A 161 8.24 -6.10 14.77
C LEU A 161 7.95 -4.95 13.80
N ASN A 162 7.72 -3.75 14.33
CA ASN A 162 7.45 -2.53 13.56
C ASN A 162 8.60 -2.23 12.59
N ALA A 163 9.86 -2.23 13.05
CA ALA A 163 11.02 -1.98 12.19
C ALA A 163 11.19 -3.05 11.09
N GLY A 164 10.96 -4.32 11.42
CA GLY A 164 11.03 -5.43 10.48
C GLY A 164 9.98 -5.30 9.38
N ILE A 165 8.72 -5.03 9.76
CA ILE A 165 7.61 -4.88 8.82
C ILE A 165 7.83 -3.65 7.93
N LYS A 166 8.19 -2.50 8.50
CA LYS A 166 8.54 -1.30 7.71
C LYS A 166 9.62 -1.58 6.67
N THR A 167 10.67 -2.30 7.07
CA THR A 167 11.76 -2.67 6.16
C THR A 167 11.26 -3.55 5.02
N LEU A 168 10.45 -4.57 5.33
CA LEU A 168 9.85 -5.44 4.32
C LEU A 168 8.94 -4.67 3.36
N SER A 169 8.07 -3.79 3.87
CA SER A 169 7.17 -2.95 3.06
C SER A 169 7.94 -2.01 2.14
N LYS A 170 8.99 -1.34 2.64
CA LYS A 170 9.86 -0.46 1.82
C LYS A 170 10.57 -1.23 0.71
N ILE A 171 11.03 -2.46 0.98
CA ILE A 171 11.62 -3.33 -0.04
C ILE A 171 10.56 -3.74 -1.07
N ALA A 172 9.37 -4.15 -0.64
CA ALA A 172 8.27 -4.55 -1.52
C ALA A 172 7.89 -3.42 -2.48
N ILE A 173 7.69 -2.19 -1.98
CA ILE A 173 7.44 -0.99 -2.78
C ILE A 173 8.54 -0.76 -3.81
N ARG A 174 9.82 -0.82 -3.39
CA ARG A 174 10.95 -0.59 -4.29
C ARG A 174 11.01 -1.62 -5.42
N ILE A 175 10.68 -2.88 -5.14
CA ILE A 175 10.66 -3.93 -6.14
C ILE A 175 9.43 -3.78 -7.05
N ALA A 176 8.24 -3.52 -6.50
CA ALA A 176 7.00 -3.35 -7.25
C ALA A 176 7.00 -2.10 -8.17
N LYS A 177 7.73 -1.03 -7.82
CA LYS A 177 7.97 0.10 -8.74
C LYS A 177 8.60 -0.36 -10.05
N LYS A 178 9.45 -1.40 -10.02
CA LYS A 178 10.26 -1.84 -11.16
C LYS A 178 9.63 -2.98 -11.98
N TYR A 179 8.77 -3.82 -11.37
CA TYR A 179 8.29 -5.08 -11.95
C TYR A 179 6.77 -5.24 -11.85
#